data_AF-A0A945XV52-F1
#
_entry.id   AF-A0A945XV52-F1
#
_cell.length_a   1.000
_cell.length_b   1.000
_cell.length_c   1.000
_cell.angle_alpha   90.00
_cell.angle_beta   90.00
_cell.angle_gamma   90.00
#
_symmetry.space_group_name_H-M   'P 1'
#
loop_
_entity.id
_entity.type
_entity.pdbx_description
1 polymer ?
#
loop_
_entity_poly.entity_id
_entity_poly.type
_entity_poly.pdbx_seq_one_letter_code
_entity_poly.pdbx_strand_id
1 'polypeptide(L)'
;MSAVSPAGPSRLNVDRRGQLVEATIEVIYRDGLSRLTLAKVARQAGLSTSIVNFYFKTKEQLLLETLQTVSQEYEAAVDKAFESSSDPVETLKALVDAMLDPQLCTPARAAVWYAFMGESQARADYSGAVRVRELAIRQRIEGLFTDLFSEADASVSKRSHAIPLARALDALIDSIWEQSVMEPDMLDLDHARKICLDYLASVLPEGLDTSIGTPSGNPTSISKDISEGMLSAWTYTSTELYELEMAELFRREWMLAGHIADVSAPGDYLTLELGPERVLVMRDERHQLHAFHNVCRHRGSRVVPKSQGNCGHVMRCPFHGWTYRLDGRLKSVPRLPTFEGLDIHQQGLIPLELEVWQGLVFIRFEAGGEPVAKQLEVIEERVGNYRLADMISLGEASVSEVSYNWKFFHDVDNEGYHVPSAHPALQELYGRTYRDDLIGGISVSTGVVDDHPSTSWSVARYKSLLPDAEHLPAEARRLWLYFGIFPNAVIYFYPEKAGYYMTLPRSPNVTQVVSREYGLPDPSRQVRAAQYLSGRIDTLTSQEDNALVQWLQEAAGTSVFPLDNLADIEAGVLQFHRRLKQKIPVMGRCRPPVLGTLAKDNQELQAGALA
;
A
#
# COMPACT_ATOMS: atom_id res chain seq x y z
N MET A 1 -62.71 24.27 -39.91
CA MET A 1 -61.57 24.67 -40.76
C MET A 1 -61.19 26.06 -40.29
N SER A 2 -60.04 26.33 -39.66
CA SER A 2 -58.71 25.81 -39.97
C SER A 2 -57.81 25.70 -38.74
N ALA A 3 -57.06 24.60 -38.73
CA ALA A 3 -55.71 24.36 -38.19
C ALA A 3 -55.32 25.02 -36.85
N VAL A 4 -55.46 24.23 -35.78
CA VAL A 4 -54.56 24.27 -34.64
C VAL A 4 -53.22 23.67 -35.08
N SER A 5 -52.19 24.51 -35.22
CA SER A 5 -50.81 24.04 -35.25
C SER A 5 -50.33 23.84 -33.81
N PRO A 6 -49.75 22.69 -33.45
CA PRO A 6 -49.23 22.48 -32.11
C PRO A 6 -47.98 23.34 -31.93
N ALA A 7 -48.03 24.26 -30.96
CA ALA A 7 -46.85 24.94 -30.47
C ALA A 7 -45.86 23.87 -29.97
N GLY A 8 -44.65 23.89 -30.54
CA GLY A 8 -43.55 23.02 -30.10
C GLY A 8 -43.26 23.21 -28.61
N PRO A 9 -42.65 22.21 -27.96
CA PRO A 9 -42.41 22.24 -26.52
C PRO A 9 -41.62 23.49 -26.14
N SER A 10 -42.17 24.26 -25.19
CA SER A 10 -41.49 25.41 -24.60
C SER A 10 -40.17 24.93 -23.98
N ARG A 11 -39.06 25.51 -24.44
CA ARG A 11 -37.73 25.26 -23.88
C ARG A 11 -37.77 25.64 -22.40
N LEU A 12 -37.57 24.63 -21.55
CA LEU A 12 -37.40 24.74 -20.10
C LEU A 12 -36.55 25.96 -19.72
N ASN A 13 -37.01 26.69 -18.70
CA ASN A 13 -36.33 27.82 -18.07
C ASN A 13 -34.99 27.32 -17.49
N VAL A 14 -33.88 27.43 -18.23
CA VAL A 14 -32.57 27.01 -17.73
C VAL A 14 -32.06 28.10 -16.79
N ASP A 15 -31.81 27.76 -15.53
CA ASP A 15 -31.14 28.66 -14.58
C ASP A 15 -29.68 28.89 -14.99
N ARG A 16 -29.48 29.91 -15.82
CA ARG A 16 -28.16 30.27 -16.33
C ARG A 16 -27.29 30.96 -15.29
N ARG A 17 -27.86 31.59 -14.25
CA ARG A 17 -27.06 32.20 -13.18
C ARG A 17 -26.50 31.10 -12.28
N GLY A 18 -27.34 30.17 -11.83
CA GLY A 18 -26.91 29.01 -11.04
C GLY A 18 -25.88 28.15 -11.79
N GLN A 19 -26.08 27.90 -13.08
CA GLN A 19 -25.10 27.18 -13.90
C GLN A 19 -23.71 27.87 -13.93
N LEU A 20 -23.67 29.20 -13.98
CA LEU A 20 -22.42 29.95 -13.97
C LEU A 20 -21.77 29.98 -12.58
N VAL A 21 -22.56 29.96 -11.50
CA VAL A 21 -22.07 29.83 -10.13
C VAL A 21 -21.43 28.45 -9.92
N GLU A 22 -22.11 27.36 -10.28
CA GLU A 22 -21.56 25.99 -10.19
C GLU A 22 -20.30 25.82 -11.03
N ALA A 23 -20.28 26.35 -12.26
CA ALA A 23 -19.08 26.37 -13.08
C ALA A 23 -17.93 27.20 -12.47
N THR A 24 -18.25 28.22 -11.66
CA THR A 24 -17.26 29.02 -10.93
C THR A 24 -16.67 28.23 -9.77
N ILE A 25 -17.49 27.48 -9.02
CA ILE A 25 -17.05 26.58 -7.93
C ILE A 25 -16.03 25.58 -8.47
N GLU A 26 -16.35 24.89 -9.56
CA GLU A 26 -15.46 23.90 -10.19
C GLU A 26 -14.14 24.51 -10.69
N VAL A 27 -14.19 25.71 -11.28
CA VAL A 27 -12.97 26.38 -11.75
C VAL A 27 -12.10 26.84 -10.58
N ILE A 28 -12.69 27.31 -9.48
CA ILE A 28 -11.94 27.65 -8.26
C ILE A 28 -11.28 26.41 -7.68
N TYR A 29 -12.01 25.29 -7.58
CA TYR A 29 -11.48 24.03 -7.07
C TYR A 29 -10.29 23.53 -7.89
N ARG A 30 -10.44 23.45 -9.23
CA ARG A 30 -9.39 22.94 -10.12
C ARG A 30 -8.22 23.89 -10.29
N ASP A 31 -8.48 25.18 -10.49
CA ASP A 31 -7.46 26.13 -10.95
C ASP A 31 -7.00 27.10 -9.87
N GLY A 32 -7.74 27.24 -8.76
CA GLY A 32 -7.54 28.25 -7.73
C GLY A 32 -8.11 29.63 -8.10
N LEU A 33 -8.50 30.40 -7.07
CA LEU A 33 -9.13 31.72 -7.20
C LEU A 33 -8.29 32.74 -8.01
N SER A 34 -6.97 32.72 -7.83
CA SER A 34 -6.03 33.63 -8.50
C SER A 34 -5.99 33.44 -10.02
N ARG A 35 -6.21 32.21 -10.51
CA ARG A 35 -6.17 31.86 -11.94
C ARG A 35 -7.55 31.79 -12.60
N LEU A 36 -8.61 32.17 -11.90
CA LEU A 36 -9.96 32.21 -12.44
C LEU A 36 -10.11 33.33 -13.47
N THR A 37 -10.71 33.01 -14.63
CA THR A 37 -11.09 33.99 -15.66
C THR A 37 -12.52 33.70 -16.16
N LEU A 38 -13.24 34.72 -16.61
CA LEU A 38 -14.60 34.56 -17.16
C LEU A 38 -14.63 33.60 -18.37
N ALA A 39 -13.53 33.52 -19.13
CA ALA A 39 -13.40 32.58 -20.25
C ALA A 39 -13.30 31.11 -19.79
N LYS A 40 -12.64 30.85 -18.66
CA LYS A 40 -12.58 29.51 -18.07
C LYS A 40 -13.94 29.08 -17.52
N VAL A 41 -14.65 29.99 -16.85
CA VAL A 41 -16.03 29.74 -16.37
C VAL A 41 -16.97 29.47 -17.54
N ALA A 42 -16.90 30.27 -18.60
CA ALA A 42 -17.69 30.05 -19.82
C ALA A 42 -17.47 28.65 -20.40
N ARG A 43 -16.19 28.25 -20.51
CA ARG A 43 -15.81 26.91 -21.00
C ARG A 43 -16.35 25.80 -20.10
N GLN A 44 -16.20 25.95 -18.78
CA GLN A 44 -16.70 24.97 -17.80
C GLN A 44 -18.23 24.83 -17.89
N ALA A 45 -18.95 25.94 -18.07
CA ALA A 45 -20.41 25.94 -18.22
C ALA A 45 -20.90 25.48 -19.60
N GLY A 46 -20.02 25.25 -20.57
CA GLY A 46 -20.41 24.97 -21.97
C GLY A 46 -21.09 26.16 -22.65
N LEU A 47 -20.76 27.39 -22.25
CA LEU A 47 -21.34 28.65 -22.72
C LEU A 47 -20.28 29.53 -23.40
N SER A 48 -20.74 30.52 -24.17
CA SER A 48 -19.83 31.54 -24.71
C SER A 48 -19.49 32.58 -23.65
N THR A 49 -18.29 33.18 -23.74
CA THR A 49 -17.87 34.26 -22.83
C THR A 49 -18.85 35.45 -22.84
N SER A 50 -19.49 35.71 -23.98
CA SER A 50 -20.53 36.75 -24.11
C SER A 50 -21.75 36.49 -23.22
N ILE A 51 -22.11 35.23 -22.98
CA ILE A 51 -23.21 34.86 -22.07
C ILE A 51 -22.81 35.12 -20.62
N VAL A 52 -21.56 34.83 -20.23
CA VAL A 52 -21.07 35.13 -18.87
C VAL A 52 -21.11 36.64 -18.62
N ASN A 53 -20.61 37.44 -19.56
CA ASN A 53 -20.62 38.91 -19.48
C ASN A 53 -22.03 39.51 -19.45
N PHE A 54 -23.03 38.81 -19.99
CA PHE A 54 -24.43 39.24 -19.93
C PHE A 54 -24.99 39.13 -18.50
N TYR A 55 -24.66 38.06 -17.77
CA TYR A 55 -25.15 37.83 -16.40
C TYR A 55 -24.28 38.49 -15.32
N PHE A 56 -22.97 38.56 -15.54
CA PHE A 56 -21.97 39.10 -14.62
C PHE A 56 -21.03 40.03 -15.37
N LYS A 57 -21.08 41.33 -15.07
CA LYS A 57 -20.31 42.35 -15.79
C LYS A 57 -18.82 42.30 -15.50
N THR A 58 -18.45 41.78 -14.33
CA THR A 58 -17.06 41.67 -13.87
C THR A 58 -16.80 40.32 -13.20
N LYS A 59 -15.53 39.93 -13.12
CA LYS A 59 -15.08 38.74 -12.38
C LYS A 59 -15.48 38.85 -10.91
N GLU A 60 -15.36 40.04 -10.33
CA GLU A 60 -15.67 40.31 -8.93
C GLU A 60 -17.16 40.10 -8.63
N GLN A 61 -18.05 40.48 -9.55
CA GLN A 61 -19.50 40.27 -9.39
C GLN A 61 -19.85 38.78 -9.37
N LEU A 62 -19.21 37.99 -10.25
CA LEU A 62 -19.40 36.54 -10.29
C LEU A 62 -18.86 35.84 -9.03
N LEU A 63 -17.69 36.27 -8.55
CA LEU A 63 -17.10 35.75 -7.32
C LEU A 63 -17.96 36.07 -6.09
N LEU A 64 -18.50 37.30 -6.01
CA LEU A 64 -19.37 37.69 -4.90
C LEU A 64 -20.68 36.92 -4.93
N GLU A 65 -21.29 36.73 -6.10
CA GLU A 65 -22.49 35.88 -6.24
C GLU A 65 -22.19 34.44 -5.79
N THR A 66 -21.07 33.88 -6.24
CA THR A 66 -20.66 32.51 -5.89
C THR A 66 -20.49 32.35 -4.37
N LEU A 67 -19.81 33.31 -3.73
CA LEU A 67 -19.66 33.33 -2.27
C LEU A 67 -21.01 33.45 -1.56
N GLN A 68 -21.89 34.34 -2.05
CA GLN A 68 -23.22 34.54 -1.47
C GLN A 68 -24.10 33.28 -1.59
N THR A 69 -24.07 32.61 -2.74
CA THR A 69 -24.82 31.36 -2.95
C THR A 69 -24.36 30.27 -1.98
N VAL A 70 -23.06 29.96 -1.95
CA VAL A 70 -22.51 28.92 -1.04
C VAL A 70 -22.79 29.28 0.42
N SER A 71 -22.66 30.56 0.77
CA SER A 71 -22.97 31.05 2.11
C SER A 71 -24.43 30.89 2.51
N GLN A 72 -25.36 31.26 1.62
CA GLN A 72 -26.80 31.24 1.89
C GLN A 72 -27.34 29.81 1.97
N GLU A 73 -26.82 28.90 1.14
CA GLU A 73 -27.20 27.49 1.21
C GLU A 73 -26.79 26.85 2.53
N TYR A 74 -25.57 27.15 3.00
CA TYR A 74 -25.09 26.70 4.31
C TYR A 74 -25.90 27.30 5.46
N GLU A 75 -26.18 28.61 5.42
CA GLU A 75 -26.98 29.30 6.44
C GLU A 75 -28.41 28.73 6.51
N ALA A 76 -29.05 28.48 5.37
CA ALA A 76 -30.38 27.91 5.31
C ALA A 76 -30.43 26.49 5.92
N ALA A 77 -29.38 25.69 5.75
CA ALA A 77 -29.27 24.37 6.34
C ALA A 77 -29.13 24.43 7.86
N VAL A 78 -28.28 25.35 8.35
CA VAL A 78 -28.08 25.59 9.79
C VAL A 78 -29.35 26.14 10.43
N ASP A 79 -30.05 27.09 9.80
CA ASP A 79 -31.31 27.63 10.30
C ASP A 79 -32.37 26.55 10.41
N LYS A 80 -32.52 25.71 9.38
CA LYS A 80 -33.42 24.57 9.40
C LYS A 80 -33.09 23.58 10.53
N ALA A 81 -31.81 23.38 10.85
CA ALA A 81 -31.41 22.54 11.97
C ALA A 81 -31.82 23.15 13.32
N PHE A 82 -31.63 24.45 13.52
CA PHE A 82 -32.09 25.16 14.73
C PHE A 82 -33.62 25.15 14.89
N GLU A 83 -34.36 25.14 13.79
CA GLU A 83 -35.83 25.09 13.79
C GLU A 83 -36.40 23.66 13.89
N SER A 84 -35.55 22.63 13.77
CA SER A 84 -35.99 21.24 13.63
C SER A 84 -36.57 20.62 14.91
N SER A 85 -36.16 21.11 16.08
CA SER A 85 -36.57 20.57 17.37
C SER A 85 -36.50 21.63 18.47
N SER A 86 -37.35 21.50 19.49
CA SER A 86 -37.21 22.24 20.74
C SER A 86 -36.34 21.52 21.77
N ASP A 87 -35.91 20.28 21.50
CA ASP A 87 -34.93 19.55 22.30
C ASP A 87 -33.51 19.97 21.87
N PRO A 88 -32.72 20.58 22.77
CA PRO A 88 -31.38 21.04 22.44
C PRO A 88 -30.43 19.95 21.94
N VAL A 89 -30.59 18.70 22.38
CA VAL A 89 -29.74 17.57 21.96
C VAL A 89 -30.08 17.14 20.54
N GLU A 90 -31.37 17.07 20.20
CA GLU A 90 -31.81 16.78 18.83
C GLU A 90 -31.43 17.92 17.88
N THR A 91 -31.48 19.18 18.36
CA THR A 91 -30.98 20.32 17.59
C THR A 91 -29.47 20.23 17.34
N LEU A 92 -28.66 19.78 18.30
CA LEU A 92 -27.22 19.53 18.09
C LEU A 92 -26.97 18.41 17.06
N LYS A 93 -27.74 17.31 17.11
CA LYS A 93 -27.64 16.23 16.11
C LYS A 93 -28.00 16.75 14.71
N ALA A 94 -29.08 17.52 14.60
CA ALA A 94 -29.50 18.13 13.35
C ALA A 94 -28.47 19.15 12.81
N LEU A 95 -27.76 19.87 13.70
CA LEU A 95 -26.69 20.79 13.31
C LEU A 95 -25.48 20.04 12.73
N VAL A 96 -25.07 18.94 13.37
CA VAL A 96 -24.02 18.07 12.82
C VAL A 96 -24.42 17.57 11.42
N ASP A 97 -25.67 17.14 11.26
CA ASP A 97 -26.19 16.65 9.97
C ASP A 97 -26.21 17.74 8.90
N ALA A 98 -26.61 18.97 9.26
CA ALA A 98 -26.64 20.10 8.34
C ALA A 98 -25.22 20.57 7.94
N MET A 99 -24.29 20.62 8.88
CA MET A 99 -22.91 21.07 8.63
C MET A 99 -22.09 20.02 7.87
N LEU A 100 -22.50 18.76 7.89
CA LEU A 100 -21.89 17.65 7.15
C LEU A 100 -22.76 17.14 6.00
N ASP A 101 -23.74 17.93 5.54
CA ASP A 101 -24.62 17.55 4.44
C ASP A 101 -23.79 17.27 3.17
N PRO A 102 -23.90 16.09 2.53
CA PRO A 102 -23.12 15.74 1.35
C PRO A 102 -23.30 16.67 0.14
N GLN A 103 -24.36 17.47 0.10
CA GLN A 103 -24.59 18.49 -0.93
C GLN A 103 -23.90 19.81 -0.61
N LEU A 104 -23.57 20.08 0.66
CA LEU A 104 -22.93 21.31 1.12
C LEU A 104 -21.43 21.10 1.35
N CYS A 105 -21.07 20.03 2.06
CA CYS A 105 -19.70 19.64 2.39
C CYS A 105 -19.08 18.82 1.24
N THR A 106 -18.78 19.49 0.13
CA THR A 106 -18.03 18.90 -0.99
C THR A 106 -16.64 19.53 -1.10
N PRO A 107 -15.62 18.81 -1.62
CA PRO A 107 -14.28 19.36 -1.82
C PRO A 107 -14.27 20.68 -2.58
N ALA A 108 -15.11 20.79 -3.61
CA ALA A 108 -15.19 21.98 -4.43
C ALA A 108 -15.78 23.19 -3.67
N ARG A 109 -16.84 22.97 -2.88
CA ARG A 109 -17.47 24.02 -2.07
C ARG A 109 -16.59 24.43 -0.89
N ALA A 110 -15.91 23.48 -0.25
CA ALA A 110 -14.95 23.77 0.81
C ALA A 110 -13.73 24.54 0.27
N ALA A 111 -13.20 24.20 -0.91
CA ALA A 111 -12.10 24.97 -1.53
C ALA A 111 -12.49 26.42 -1.84
N VAL A 112 -13.73 26.64 -2.29
CA VAL A 112 -14.31 27.98 -2.44
C VAL A 112 -14.36 28.70 -1.09
N TRP A 113 -14.87 28.02 -0.06
CA TRP A 113 -14.99 28.54 1.29
C TRP A 113 -13.65 29.05 1.84
N TYR A 114 -12.60 28.23 1.82
CA TYR A 114 -11.28 28.60 2.32
C TYR A 114 -10.58 29.67 1.45
N ALA A 115 -10.78 29.63 0.13
CA ALA A 115 -10.22 30.66 -0.75
C ALA A 115 -10.75 32.07 -0.41
N PHE A 116 -12.07 32.19 -0.15
CA PHE A 116 -12.65 33.46 0.28
C PHE A 116 -12.33 33.81 1.74
N MET A 117 -12.26 32.81 2.63
CA MET A 117 -11.89 33.01 4.02
C MET A 117 -10.50 33.64 4.16
N GLY A 118 -9.51 33.14 3.41
CA GLY A 118 -8.15 33.69 3.40
C GLY A 118 -8.06 35.15 2.97
N GLU A 119 -8.97 35.61 2.12
CA GLU A 119 -9.03 37.01 1.65
C GLU A 119 -9.94 37.91 2.49
N SER A 120 -10.79 37.34 3.36
CA SER A 120 -11.84 38.07 4.10
C SER A 120 -11.32 39.16 5.04
N GLN A 121 -10.06 39.07 5.50
CA GLN A 121 -9.41 40.11 6.29
C GLN A 121 -9.07 41.36 5.46
N ALA A 122 -8.74 41.18 4.19
CA ALA A 122 -8.35 42.25 3.27
C ALA A 122 -9.53 42.81 2.45
N ARG A 123 -10.64 42.07 2.37
CA ARG A 123 -11.79 42.36 1.49
C ARG A 123 -13.08 42.55 2.28
N ALA A 124 -13.50 43.80 2.45
CA ALA A 124 -14.71 44.16 3.20
C ALA A 124 -16.00 43.55 2.61
N ASP A 125 -16.04 43.37 1.28
CA ASP A 125 -17.14 42.74 0.55
C ASP A 125 -17.23 41.21 0.79
N TYR A 126 -16.15 40.56 1.23
CA TYR A 126 -16.15 39.14 1.62
C TYR A 126 -16.41 38.94 3.12
N SER A 127 -16.04 39.92 3.95
CA SER A 127 -16.17 39.83 5.41
C SER A 127 -17.61 39.58 5.88
N GLY A 128 -18.63 40.08 5.17
CA GLY A 128 -20.03 39.89 5.55
C GLY A 128 -20.49 38.44 5.37
N ALA A 129 -20.19 37.84 4.22
CA ALA A 129 -20.60 36.48 3.89
C ALA A 129 -19.77 35.40 4.60
N VAL A 130 -18.53 35.72 5.01
CA VAL A 130 -17.66 34.78 5.72
C VAL A 130 -17.62 35.05 7.22
N ARG A 131 -16.92 36.12 7.63
CA ARG A 131 -16.55 36.33 9.03
C ARG A 131 -17.75 36.63 9.94
N VAL A 132 -18.66 37.50 9.50
CA VAL A 132 -19.82 37.89 10.32
C VAL A 132 -20.77 36.70 10.51
N ARG A 133 -20.99 35.92 9.47
CA ARG A 133 -21.86 34.74 9.51
C ARG A 133 -21.29 33.63 10.39
N GLU A 134 -20.01 33.30 10.24
CA GLU A 134 -19.33 32.30 11.08
C GLU A 134 -19.44 32.67 12.57
N LEU A 135 -19.23 33.94 12.90
CA LEU A 135 -19.41 34.43 14.27
C LEU A 135 -20.84 34.25 14.78
N ALA A 136 -21.85 34.49 13.94
CA ALA A 136 -23.25 34.35 14.31
C ALA A 136 -23.65 32.87 14.54
N ILE A 137 -23.20 31.96 13.67
CA ILE A 137 -23.45 30.52 13.83
C ILE A 137 -22.76 30.00 15.09
N ARG A 138 -21.49 30.34 15.29
CA ARG A 138 -20.73 29.97 16.50
C ARG A 138 -21.41 30.47 17.77
N GLN A 139 -21.88 31.71 17.81
CA GLN A 139 -22.58 32.26 18.97
C GLN A 139 -23.88 31.49 19.30
N ARG A 140 -24.61 31.02 18.28
CA ARG A 140 -25.81 30.21 18.48
C ARG A 140 -25.48 28.83 19.05
N ILE A 141 -24.41 28.20 18.56
CA ILE A 141 -23.93 26.91 19.10
C ILE A 141 -23.43 27.08 20.54
N GLU A 142 -22.64 28.12 20.83
CA GLU A 142 -22.19 28.46 22.19
C GLU A 142 -23.38 28.72 23.14
N GLY A 143 -24.43 29.38 22.66
CA GLY A 143 -25.68 29.58 23.39
C GLY A 143 -26.37 28.27 23.75
N LEU A 144 -26.51 27.36 22.78
CA LEU A 144 -27.14 26.05 22.97
C LEU A 144 -26.42 25.20 24.02
N PHE A 145 -25.08 25.19 24.00
CA PHE A 145 -24.27 24.53 25.04
C PHE A 145 -24.42 25.23 26.40
N THR A 146 -24.51 26.56 26.43
CA THR A 146 -24.69 27.30 27.70
C THR A 146 -26.02 26.94 28.36
N ASP A 147 -27.09 26.89 27.58
CA ASP A 147 -28.42 26.53 28.05
C ASP A 147 -28.46 25.10 28.59
N LEU A 148 -27.95 24.13 27.81
CA LEU A 148 -27.85 22.71 28.19
C LEU A 148 -27.12 22.47 29.52
N PHE A 149 -26.00 23.15 29.73
CA PHE A 149 -25.21 23.01 30.95
C PHE A 149 -25.78 23.80 32.13
N SER A 150 -26.67 24.77 31.87
CA SER A 150 -27.39 25.51 32.91
C SER A 150 -28.60 24.75 33.47
N GLU A 151 -29.30 24.00 32.61
CA GLU A 151 -30.52 23.25 32.95
C GLU A 151 -30.23 21.89 33.58
N ALA A 152 -29.13 21.24 33.18
CA ALA A 152 -28.68 20.01 33.82
C ALA A 152 -28.19 20.27 35.25
N ASP A 153 -28.39 19.30 36.16
CA ASP A 153 -27.81 19.30 37.52
C ASP A 153 -26.28 19.04 37.48
N ALA A 154 -25.61 19.70 36.54
CA ALA A 154 -24.19 19.62 36.28
C ALA A 154 -23.43 20.36 37.39
N SER A 155 -22.37 19.72 37.89
CA SER A 155 -21.48 20.35 38.87
C SER A 155 -20.98 21.73 38.38
N VAL A 156 -20.75 22.65 39.32
CA VAL A 156 -20.25 24.02 39.03
C VAL A 156 -19.03 24.03 38.09
N SER A 157 -18.20 22.98 38.13
CA SER A 157 -17.04 22.82 37.23
C SER A 157 -17.42 22.60 35.75
N LYS A 158 -18.47 21.83 35.45
CA LYS A 158 -18.89 21.54 34.06
C LYS A 158 -19.56 22.77 33.41
N ARG A 159 -20.25 23.61 34.19
CA ARG A 159 -20.87 24.85 33.69
C ARG A 159 -19.85 25.84 33.12
N SER A 160 -18.67 25.95 33.74
CA SER A 160 -17.58 26.79 33.23
C SER A 160 -16.93 26.30 31.94
N HIS A 161 -17.30 25.10 31.46
CA HIS A 161 -16.74 24.49 30.25
C HIS A 161 -17.68 24.50 29.04
N ALA A 162 -18.92 24.98 29.16
CA ALA A 162 -19.90 24.98 28.06
C ALA A 162 -19.37 25.64 26.76
N ILE A 163 -18.80 26.84 26.86
CA ILE A 163 -18.23 27.56 25.70
C ILE A 163 -17.00 26.85 25.12
N PRO A 164 -15.98 26.43 25.91
CA PRO A 164 -14.89 25.61 25.41
C PRO A 164 -15.34 24.34 24.67
N LEU A 165 -16.38 23.66 25.16
CA LEU A 165 -16.90 22.43 24.56
C LEU A 165 -17.66 22.70 23.26
N ALA A 166 -18.42 23.79 23.18
CA ALA A 166 -19.04 24.23 21.93
C ALA A 166 -17.98 24.54 20.85
N ARG A 167 -16.89 25.21 21.24
CA ARG A 167 -15.77 25.52 20.33
C ARG A 167 -15.01 24.30 19.87
N ALA A 168 -14.93 23.26 20.69
CA ALA A 168 -14.32 22.01 20.28
C ALA A 168 -15.19 21.26 19.24
N LEU A 169 -16.53 21.33 19.32
CA LEU A 169 -17.39 20.83 18.25
C LEU A 169 -17.17 21.60 16.94
N ASP A 170 -17.15 22.94 17.01
CA ASP A 170 -16.90 23.82 15.86
C ASP A 170 -15.55 23.48 15.20
N ALA A 171 -14.49 23.33 16.00
CA ALA A 171 -13.16 22.96 15.53
C ALA A 171 -13.09 21.54 14.91
N LEU A 172 -13.87 20.58 15.43
CA LEU A 172 -13.97 19.24 14.85
C LEU A 172 -14.60 19.31 13.45
N ILE A 173 -15.69 20.07 13.30
CA ILE A 173 -16.37 20.23 12.01
C ILE A 173 -15.48 21.00 11.02
N ASP A 174 -14.82 22.08 11.46
CA ASP A 174 -13.85 22.82 10.65
C ASP A 174 -12.71 21.91 10.17
N SER A 175 -12.19 21.03 11.02
CA SER A 175 -11.15 20.07 10.65
C SER A 175 -11.62 19.08 9.57
N ILE A 176 -12.89 18.68 9.60
CA ILE A 176 -13.49 17.79 8.57
C ILE A 176 -13.60 18.54 7.23
N TRP A 177 -14.03 19.81 7.26
CA TRP A 177 -14.07 20.65 6.07
C TRP A 177 -12.67 20.92 5.50
N GLU A 178 -11.65 21.10 6.35
CA GLU A 178 -10.26 21.26 5.90
C GLU A 178 -9.75 19.98 5.25
N GLN A 179 -10.03 18.82 5.86
CA GLN A 179 -9.70 17.51 5.30
C GLN A 179 -10.35 17.31 3.93
N SER A 180 -11.59 17.76 3.72
CA SER A 180 -12.26 17.66 2.41
C SER A 180 -11.52 18.38 1.27
N VAL A 181 -10.68 19.38 1.59
CA VAL A 181 -9.88 20.12 0.60
C VAL A 181 -8.47 19.56 0.48
N MET A 182 -7.86 19.15 1.60
CA MET A 182 -6.49 18.65 1.63
C MET A 182 -6.38 17.20 1.13
N GLU A 183 -7.38 16.37 1.46
CA GLU A 183 -7.42 14.93 1.23
C GLU A 183 -8.84 14.49 0.82
N PRO A 184 -9.36 14.97 -0.33
CA PRO A 184 -10.75 14.73 -0.75
C PRO A 184 -11.10 13.24 -0.86
N ASP A 185 -10.13 12.38 -1.20
CA ASP A 185 -10.33 10.93 -1.33
C ASP A 185 -10.51 10.21 0.01
N MET A 186 -10.23 10.88 1.14
CA MET A 186 -10.30 10.33 2.50
C MET A 186 -11.56 10.77 3.27
N LEU A 187 -12.40 11.63 2.68
CA LEU A 187 -13.59 12.15 3.35
C LEU A 187 -14.71 11.09 3.43
N ASP A 188 -14.94 10.55 4.62
CA ASP A 188 -16.10 9.72 4.96
C ASP A 188 -17.06 10.52 5.86
N LEU A 189 -18.11 11.09 5.26
CA LEU A 189 -19.09 11.93 5.96
C LEU A 189 -19.89 11.16 7.03
N ASP A 190 -20.11 9.84 6.85
CA ASP A 190 -20.79 9.02 7.85
C ASP A 190 -19.88 8.82 9.08
N HIS A 191 -18.59 8.61 8.85
CA HIS A 191 -17.59 8.54 9.93
C HIS A 191 -17.39 9.89 10.62
N ALA A 192 -17.30 10.99 9.86
CA ALA A 192 -17.19 12.34 10.39
C ALA A 192 -18.40 12.70 11.26
N ARG A 193 -19.62 12.36 10.80
CA ARG A 193 -20.85 12.48 11.57
C ARG A 193 -20.75 11.69 12.87
N LYS A 194 -20.29 10.44 12.81
CA LYS A 194 -20.11 9.61 14.02
C LYS A 194 -19.13 10.23 15.01
N ILE A 195 -18.00 10.78 14.56
CA ILE A 195 -17.01 11.46 15.44
C ILE A 195 -17.68 12.62 16.18
N CYS A 196 -18.43 13.47 15.47
CA CYS A 196 -19.14 14.59 16.08
C CYS A 196 -20.18 14.11 17.11
N LEU A 197 -20.92 13.04 16.81
CA LEU A 197 -21.90 12.46 17.75
C LEU A 197 -21.26 11.80 18.97
N ASP A 198 -20.14 11.07 18.79
CA ASP A 198 -19.37 10.48 19.89
C ASP A 198 -18.79 11.58 20.79
N TYR A 199 -18.28 12.66 20.20
CA TYR A 199 -17.83 13.83 20.93
C TYR A 199 -18.97 14.42 21.78
N LEU A 200 -20.14 14.67 21.19
CA LEU A 200 -21.32 15.15 21.91
C LEU A 200 -21.70 14.22 23.06
N ALA A 201 -21.77 12.91 22.82
CA ALA A 201 -22.07 11.92 23.84
C ALA A 201 -21.06 11.93 25.00
N SER A 202 -19.79 12.25 24.73
CA SER A 202 -18.73 12.30 25.74
C SER A 202 -18.74 13.55 26.61
N VAL A 203 -19.29 14.67 26.11
CA VAL A 203 -19.19 15.97 26.77
C VAL A 203 -20.52 16.46 27.37
N LEU A 204 -21.66 16.01 26.84
CA LEU A 204 -22.97 16.42 27.31
C LEU A 204 -23.29 15.89 28.73
N PRO A 205 -24.11 16.61 29.52
CA PRO A 205 -24.50 16.17 30.87
C PRO A 205 -25.19 14.80 30.92
N GLU A 206 -24.94 14.04 31.99
CA GLU A 206 -25.54 12.71 32.21
C GLU A 206 -27.07 12.81 32.38
N GLY A 207 -27.83 11.92 31.74
CA GLY A 207 -29.30 11.90 31.77
C GLY A 207 -29.98 12.45 30.52
N LEU A 208 -29.22 13.02 29.58
CA LEU A 208 -29.69 13.40 28.25
C LEU A 208 -29.58 12.20 27.30
N ASP A 209 -30.63 11.92 26.52
CA ASP A 209 -30.64 10.80 25.56
C ASP A 209 -29.81 11.14 24.31
N THR A 210 -28.52 10.85 24.39
CA THR A 210 -27.59 10.96 23.26
C THR A 210 -27.59 9.70 22.40
N SER A 211 -28.51 8.74 22.62
CA SER A 211 -28.53 7.51 21.85
C SER A 211 -28.77 7.81 20.37
N ILE A 212 -28.01 7.10 19.54
CA ILE A 212 -28.16 7.13 18.09
C ILE A 212 -29.47 6.40 17.80
N GLY A 213 -30.48 7.11 17.31
CA GLY A 213 -31.62 6.48 16.66
C GLY A 213 -31.11 5.69 15.45
N THR A 214 -30.73 4.44 15.65
CA THR A 214 -30.36 3.53 14.58
C THR A 214 -31.63 3.16 13.80
N PRO A 215 -31.69 3.34 12.46
CA PRO A 215 -32.49 2.46 11.64
C PRO A 215 -32.02 1.03 11.95
N SER A 216 -32.96 0.16 12.29
CA SER A 216 -32.74 -1.19 12.80
C SER A 216 -31.57 -1.94 12.13
N GLY A 217 -30.50 -2.14 12.89
CA GLY A 217 -29.37 -3.00 12.54
C GLY A 217 -28.57 -3.27 13.80
N ASN A 218 -28.77 -4.44 14.41
CA ASN A 218 -28.16 -4.83 15.69
C ASN A 218 -26.64 -4.59 15.75
N PRO A 219 -26.10 -4.13 16.90
CA PRO A 219 -24.68 -4.22 17.17
C PRO A 219 -24.34 -5.67 17.52
N THR A 220 -23.42 -6.31 16.80
CA THR A 220 -22.78 -7.54 17.29
C THR A 220 -21.43 -7.82 16.65
N SER A 221 -20.44 -7.96 17.53
CA SER A 221 -19.15 -8.66 17.42
C SER A 221 -18.01 -8.04 16.60
N ILE A 222 -16.89 -7.82 17.30
CA ILE A 222 -15.52 -7.63 16.77
C ILE A 222 -15.07 -8.84 15.89
N SER A 223 -15.87 -9.92 15.84
CA SER A 223 -15.56 -11.16 15.12
C SER A 223 -16.21 -11.32 13.74
N LYS A 224 -16.92 -10.33 13.19
CA LYS A 224 -17.68 -10.50 11.93
C LYS A 224 -17.07 -9.88 10.66
N ASP A 225 -16.00 -9.10 10.78
CA ASP A 225 -15.37 -8.43 9.62
C ASP A 225 -14.07 -9.09 9.12
N ILE A 226 -13.70 -10.27 9.65
CA ILE A 226 -12.54 -11.02 9.17
C ILE A 226 -12.96 -11.90 7.98
N SER A 227 -12.52 -11.53 6.78
CA SER A 227 -12.68 -12.37 5.59
C SER A 227 -11.62 -13.47 5.55
N GLU A 228 -12.04 -14.71 5.31
CA GLU A 228 -11.17 -15.84 5.01
C GLU A 228 -10.71 -15.91 3.55
N GLY A 229 -11.27 -15.04 2.69
CA GLY A 229 -11.04 -14.99 1.25
C GLY A 229 -9.82 -14.15 0.86
N MET A 230 -9.92 -13.36 -0.20
CA MET A 230 -8.84 -12.49 -0.66
C MET A 230 -8.53 -11.36 0.35
N LEU A 231 -7.36 -10.75 0.20
CA LEU A 231 -7.03 -9.51 0.89
C LEU A 231 -7.86 -8.34 0.33
N SER A 232 -8.21 -7.41 1.22
CA SER A 232 -8.97 -6.21 0.83
C SER A 232 -8.07 -5.11 0.28
N ALA A 233 -8.63 -4.24 -0.56
CA ALA A 233 -7.90 -3.20 -1.30
C ALA A 233 -6.94 -2.36 -0.45
N TRP A 234 -7.37 -1.97 0.76
CA TRP A 234 -6.58 -1.15 1.69
C TRP A 234 -5.25 -1.81 2.08
N THR A 235 -5.16 -3.15 2.02
CA THR A 235 -3.94 -3.88 2.36
C THR A 235 -2.82 -3.69 1.33
N TYR A 236 -3.15 -3.20 0.14
CA TYR A 236 -2.18 -2.94 -0.93
C TYR A 236 -1.75 -1.46 -0.99
N THR A 237 -2.39 -0.58 -0.22
CA THR A 237 -2.16 0.88 -0.28
C THR A 237 -1.77 1.49 1.07
N SER A 238 -1.99 0.79 2.18
CA SER A 238 -1.73 1.31 3.53
C SER A 238 -0.25 1.40 3.89
N THR A 239 0.21 2.61 4.22
CA THR A 239 1.54 2.88 4.80
C THR A 239 1.74 2.24 6.16
N GLU A 240 0.73 2.27 7.03
CA GLU A 240 0.84 1.64 8.36
C GLU A 240 0.96 0.13 8.27
N LEU A 241 0.26 -0.47 7.29
CA LEU A 241 0.40 -1.90 7.07
C LEU A 241 1.78 -2.24 6.53
N TYR A 242 2.36 -1.44 5.63
CA TYR A 242 3.73 -1.63 5.17
C TYR A 242 4.73 -1.63 6.33
N GLU A 243 4.62 -0.69 7.27
CA GLU A 243 5.49 -0.66 8.47
C GLU A 243 5.27 -1.89 9.36
N LEU A 244 4.01 -2.33 9.51
CA LEU A 244 3.71 -3.57 10.25
C LEU A 244 4.24 -4.82 9.54
N GLU A 245 4.16 -4.89 8.20
CA GLU A 245 4.75 -5.97 7.40
C GLU A 245 6.27 -6.03 7.63
N MET A 246 6.95 -4.90 7.65
CA MET A 246 8.39 -4.86 7.94
C MET A 246 8.69 -5.43 9.33
N ALA A 247 7.92 -5.03 10.34
CA ALA A 247 8.13 -5.42 11.72
C ALA A 247 7.74 -6.87 12.05
N GLU A 248 6.58 -7.32 11.57
CA GLU A 248 5.95 -8.57 12.01
C GLU A 248 6.05 -9.71 10.99
N LEU A 249 6.35 -9.41 9.72
CA LEU A 249 6.55 -10.43 8.69
C LEU A 249 8.03 -10.55 8.33
N PHE A 250 8.60 -9.54 7.69
CA PHE A 250 9.92 -9.68 7.07
C PHE A 250 11.08 -9.77 8.07
N ARG A 251 10.97 -9.17 9.26
CA ARG A 251 11.98 -9.35 10.32
C ARG A 251 11.96 -10.75 10.94
N ARG A 252 10.80 -11.43 10.92
CA ARG A 252 10.55 -12.68 11.65
C ARG A 252 10.53 -13.92 10.77
N GLU A 253 10.34 -13.77 9.46
CA GLU A 253 10.38 -14.88 8.50
C GLU A 253 11.77 -15.07 7.87
N TRP A 254 12.00 -16.26 7.33
CA TRP A 254 13.19 -16.52 6.53
C TRP A 254 13.12 -15.76 5.21
N MET A 255 14.20 -15.07 4.88
CA MET A 255 14.37 -14.37 3.61
C MET A 255 15.53 -14.96 2.83
N LEU A 256 15.32 -15.22 1.55
CA LEU A 256 16.40 -15.60 0.65
C LEU A 256 17.37 -14.42 0.47
N ALA A 257 18.66 -14.66 0.62
CA ALA A 257 19.72 -13.64 0.48
C ALA A 257 20.60 -13.88 -0.75
N GLY A 258 20.72 -15.13 -1.21
CA GLY A 258 21.55 -15.50 -2.36
C GLY A 258 21.82 -17.00 -2.42
N HIS A 259 22.88 -17.38 -3.13
CA HIS A 259 23.39 -18.75 -3.22
C HIS A 259 24.83 -18.82 -2.69
N ILE A 260 25.28 -19.98 -2.22
CA ILE A 260 26.65 -20.17 -1.72
C ILE A 260 27.73 -19.83 -2.77
N ALA A 261 27.40 -19.94 -4.05
CA ALA A 261 28.27 -19.57 -5.16
C ALA A 261 28.53 -18.05 -5.25
N ASP A 262 27.66 -17.23 -4.64
CA ASP A 262 27.74 -15.77 -4.63
C ASP A 262 28.82 -15.23 -3.69
N VAL A 263 29.26 -16.10 -2.78
CA VAL A 263 30.23 -15.84 -1.72
C VAL A 263 31.17 -17.04 -1.62
N SER A 264 31.80 -17.40 -2.74
CA SER A 264 32.57 -18.66 -2.87
C SER A 264 33.94 -18.61 -2.19
N ALA A 265 34.64 -17.48 -2.30
CA ALA A 265 35.98 -17.29 -1.74
C ALA A 265 35.93 -16.57 -0.39
N PRO A 266 36.91 -16.81 0.51
CA PRO A 266 37.05 -16.00 1.72
C PRO A 266 37.10 -14.50 1.42
N GLY A 267 36.36 -13.72 2.21
CA GLY A 267 36.23 -12.29 2.05
C GLY A 267 35.17 -11.86 1.03
N ASP A 268 34.63 -12.79 0.22
CA ASP A 268 33.48 -12.50 -0.63
C ASP A 268 32.27 -12.18 0.25
N TYR A 269 31.49 -11.20 -0.19
CA TYR A 269 30.29 -10.76 0.48
C TYR A 269 29.21 -10.36 -0.52
N LEU A 270 27.96 -10.49 -0.08
CA LEU A 270 26.77 -9.91 -0.71
C LEU A 270 25.99 -9.09 0.33
N THR A 271 25.25 -8.09 -0.12
CA THR A 271 24.40 -7.27 0.75
C THR A 271 22.99 -7.14 0.18
N LEU A 272 22.01 -7.12 1.07
CA LEU A 272 20.59 -6.91 0.77
C LEU A 272 20.08 -5.71 1.56
N GLU A 273 19.16 -4.94 1.00
CA GLU A 273 18.47 -3.86 1.71
C GLU A 273 16.97 -4.10 1.68
N LEU A 274 16.32 -4.07 2.84
CA LEU A 274 14.87 -4.22 3.01
C LEU A 274 14.38 -3.08 3.91
N GLY A 275 13.62 -2.13 3.34
CA GLY A 275 13.26 -0.91 4.05
C GLY A 275 14.51 -0.26 4.69
N PRO A 276 14.54 -0.03 6.02
CA PRO A 276 15.70 0.49 6.72
C PRO A 276 16.80 -0.55 7.03
N GLU A 277 16.48 -1.84 6.93
CA GLU A 277 17.37 -2.95 7.28
C GLU A 277 18.46 -3.17 6.23
N ARG A 278 19.65 -3.57 6.68
CA ARG A 278 20.82 -3.79 5.81
C ARG A 278 21.50 -5.08 6.19
N VAL A 279 21.48 -6.05 5.30
CA VAL A 279 22.07 -7.38 5.47
C VAL A 279 23.47 -7.39 4.86
N LEU A 280 24.36 -8.12 5.49
CA LEU A 280 25.65 -8.54 4.97
C LEU A 280 25.77 -10.05 5.15
N VAL A 281 25.90 -10.79 4.06
CA VAL A 281 26.29 -12.21 4.07
C VAL A 281 27.69 -12.32 3.53
N MET A 282 28.55 -13.10 4.18
CA MET A 282 29.95 -13.23 3.76
C MET A 282 30.58 -14.56 4.14
N ARG A 283 31.70 -14.89 3.48
CA ARG A 283 32.51 -16.08 3.81
C ARG A 283 33.81 -15.70 4.52
N ASP A 284 34.12 -16.39 5.60
CA ASP A 284 35.35 -16.19 6.36
C ASP A 284 36.55 -17.03 5.84
N GLU A 285 37.71 -16.88 6.49
CA GLU A 285 38.94 -17.62 6.15
C GLU A 285 38.87 -19.12 6.49
N ARG A 286 37.87 -19.55 7.25
CA ARG A 286 37.58 -20.95 7.57
C ARG A 286 36.49 -21.53 6.66
N HIS A 287 36.13 -20.81 5.61
CA HIS A 287 35.04 -21.13 4.70
C HIS A 287 33.66 -21.24 5.37
N GLN A 288 33.47 -20.63 6.54
CA GLN A 288 32.16 -20.53 7.19
C GLN A 288 31.41 -19.29 6.68
N LEU A 289 30.10 -19.43 6.52
CA LEU A 289 29.21 -18.32 6.18
C LEU A 289 28.76 -17.61 7.44
N HIS A 290 28.70 -16.29 7.36
CA HIS A 290 28.21 -15.42 8.41
C HIS A 290 27.24 -14.40 7.83
N ALA A 291 26.21 -14.05 8.61
CA ALA A 291 25.31 -12.96 8.31
C ALA A 291 25.32 -11.92 9.44
N PHE A 292 25.31 -10.64 9.07
CA PHE A 292 25.34 -9.52 10.01
C PHE A 292 24.42 -8.40 9.53
N HIS A 293 23.99 -7.55 10.47
CA HIS A 293 23.56 -6.20 10.10
C HIS A 293 24.77 -5.44 9.54
N ASN A 294 24.66 -4.92 8.31
CA ASN A 294 25.68 -4.11 7.62
C ASN A 294 25.74 -2.68 8.19
N VAL A 295 25.92 -2.57 9.51
CA VAL A 295 25.84 -1.33 10.28
C VAL A 295 27.03 -1.29 11.23
N CYS A 296 27.93 -0.34 11.00
CA CYS A 296 29.11 -0.14 11.82
C CYS A 296 28.70 0.30 13.23
N ARG A 297 29.21 -0.39 14.25
CA ARG A 297 28.92 -0.17 15.67
C ARG A 297 29.38 1.17 16.22
N HIS A 298 30.15 1.95 15.47
CA HIS A 298 30.54 3.30 15.87
C HIS A 298 29.40 4.31 15.76
N ARG A 299 28.94 4.57 14.53
CA ARG A 299 27.95 5.61 14.20
C ARG A 299 27.02 5.21 13.05
N GLY A 300 26.81 3.91 12.86
CA GLY A 300 25.79 3.39 11.95
C GLY A 300 26.11 3.43 10.45
N SER A 301 27.33 3.79 10.04
CA SER A 301 27.70 3.75 8.61
C SER A 301 27.69 2.31 8.06
N ARG A 302 27.46 2.15 6.75
CA ARG A 302 27.65 0.84 6.08
C ARG A 302 29.08 0.35 6.32
N VAL A 303 29.25 -0.93 6.62
CA VAL A 303 30.58 -1.55 6.80
C VAL A 303 31.19 -1.83 5.44
N VAL A 304 30.42 -2.45 4.55
CA VAL A 304 30.76 -2.62 3.14
C VAL A 304 29.72 -1.90 2.27
N PRO A 305 30.13 -1.12 1.25
CA PRO A 305 29.22 -0.21 0.56
C PRO A 305 28.59 -0.79 -0.72
N LYS A 306 29.12 -1.88 -1.29
CA LYS A 306 28.63 -2.46 -2.56
C LYS A 306 27.63 -3.58 -2.30
N SER A 307 26.79 -3.87 -3.28
CA SER A 307 25.86 -5.02 -3.29
C SER A 307 26.56 -6.38 -3.26
N GLN A 308 27.75 -6.46 -3.86
CA GLN A 308 28.61 -7.63 -3.86
C GLN A 308 30.08 -7.20 -3.97
N GLY A 309 30.99 -8.00 -3.44
CA GLY A 309 32.43 -7.79 -3.62
C GLY A 309 33.29 -8.71 -2.77
N ASN A 310 34.58 -8.42 -2.70
CA ASN A 310 35.54 -9.10 -1.83
C ASN A 310 36.25 -8.05 -0.97
N CYS A 311 36.29 -8.26 0.34
CA CYS A 311 36.93 -7.35 1.31
C CYS A 311 38.33 -7.80 1.76
N GLY A 312 38.88 -8.84 1.14
CA GLY A 312 40.13 -9.47 1.55
C GLY A 312 40.00 -10.12 2.93
N HIS A 313 40.91 -9.80 3.84
CA HIS A 313 41.00 -10.46 5.15
C HIS A 313 40.26 -9.73 6.28
N VAL A 314 39.77 -8.51 6.04
CA VAL A 314 39.08 -7.69 7.05
C VAL A 314 38.09 -6.73 6.41
N MET A 315 36.99 -6.47 7.11
CA MET A 315 36.04 -5.44 6.72
C MET A 315 36.42 -4.11 7.36
N ARG A 316 36.72 -3.09 6.56
CA ARG A 316 37.04 -1.75 7.07
C ARG A 316 35.92 -0.77 6.76
N CYS A 317 35.25 -0.30 7.80
CA CYS A 317 34.21 0.73 7.66
C CYS A 317 34.81 1.99 6.99
N PRO A 318 34.23 2.46 5.88
CA PRO A 318 34.76 3.57 5.10
C PRO A 318 34.70 4.91 5.83
N PHE A 319 33.87 5.03 6.87
CA PHE A 319 33.67 6.32 7.55
C PHE A 319 34.86 6.71 8.44
N HIS A 320 35.22 5.85 9.39
CA HIS A 320 36.27 6.15 10.37
C HIS A 320 37.32 5.04 10.49
N GLY A 321 37.28 4.01 9.64
CA GLY A 321 38.28 2.95 9.64
C GLY A 321 38.16 1.92 10.77
N TRP A 322 37.02 1.84 11.46
CA TRP A 322 36.74 0.70 12.35
C TRP A 322 36.82 -0.59 11.52
N THR A 323 37.64 -1.52 11.98
CA THR A 323 37.99 -2.71 11.21
C THR A 323 37.49 -3.94 11.93
N TYR A 324 36.72 -4.78 11.25
CA TYR A 324 36.14 -6.01 11.74
C TYR A 324 36.81 -7.21 11.06
N ARG A 325 36.93 -8.32 11.79
CA ARG A 325 37.26 -9.63 11.21
C ARG A 325 36.09 -10.13 10.36
N LEU A 326 36.34 -11.12 9.51
CA LEU A 326 35.31 -11.72 8.66
C LEU A 326 34.22 -12.47 9.46
N ASP A 327 34.50 -12.82 10.73
CA ASP A 327 33.51 -13.36 11.69
C ASP A 327 32.79 -12.27 12.50
N GLY A 328 32.85 -11.01 12.06
CA GLY A 328 32.15 -9.87 12.66
C GLY A 328 32.80 -9.28 13.91
N ARG A 329 33.80 -9.93 14.52
CA ARG A 329 34.48 -9.38 15.71
C ARG A 329 35.26 -8.12 15.40
N LEU A 330 35.10 -7.07 16.21
CA LEU A 330 35.86 -5.83 16.05
C LEU A 330 37.36 -6.09 16.30
N LYS A 331 38.18 -5.79 15.29
CA LYS A 331 39.63 -6.01 15.30
C LYS A 331 40.39 -4.79 15.79
N SER A 332 40.03 -3.59 15.31
CA SER A 332 40.75 -2.37 15.64
C SER A 332 39.93 -1.10 15.45
N VAL A 333 40.18 -0.13 16.32
CA VAL A 333 39.59 1.22 16.30
C VAL A 333 40.72 2.24 16.14
N PRO A 334 40.69 3.11 15.11
CA PRO A 334 41.65 4.19 15.00
C PRO A 334 41.58 5.15 16.19
N ARG A 335 42.74 5.56 16.70
CA ARG A 335 42.87 6.43 17.88
C ARG A 335 42.15 5.89 19.13
N LEU A 336 42.18 4.56 19.35
CA LEU A 336 41.57 3.92 20.52
C LEU A 336 41.81 4.63 21.88
N PRO A 337 42.99 5.21 22.19
CA PRO A 337 43.20 5.93 23.45
C PRO A 337 42.29 7.15 23.68
N THR A 338 41.57 7.66 22.66
CA THR A 338 40.61 8.77 22.83
C THR A 338 39.23 8.29 23.28
N PHE A 339 39.02 6.98 23.42
CA PHE A 339 37.77 6.41 23.91
C PHE A 339 37.93 6.01 25.38
N GLU A 340 37.18 6.66 26.26
CA GLU A 340 37.13 6.29 27.68
C GLU A 340 36.28 5.02 27.85
N GLY A 341 36.89 3.94 28.36
CA GLY A 341 36.17 2.70 28.71
C GLY A 341 35.64 1.85 27.56
N LEU A 342 36.05 2.10 26.31
CA LEU A 342 35.58 1.29 25.17
C LEU A 342 36.17 -0.13 25.20
N ASP A 343 35.33 -1.13 25.50
CA ASP A 343 35.65 -2.54 25.30
C ASP A 343 35.35 -2.97 23.86
N ILE A 344 36.40 -3.13 23.04
CA ILE A 344 36.26 -3.54 21.65
C ILE A 344 35.63 -4.94 21.49
N HIS A 345 35.72 -5.81 22.50
CA HIS A 345 35.20 -7.16 22.42
C HIS A 345 33.66 -7.19 22.44
N GLN A 346 33.02 -6.13 22.93
CA GLN A 346 31.55 -5.97 22.97
C GLN A 346 30.99 -5.22 21.75
N GLN A 347 31.87 -4.82 20.82
CA GLN A 347 31.53 -3.94 19.70
C GLN A 347 31.65 -4.64 18.34
N GLY A 348 31.49 -5.98 18.32
CA GLY A 348 31.36 -6.75 17.08
C GLY A 348 30.08 -6.42 16.32
N LEU A 349 30.02 -6.77 15.04
CA LEU A 349 28.81 -6.65 14.24
C LEU A 349 27.68 -7.48 14.87
N ILE A 350 26.44 -7.00 14.75
CA ILE A 350 25.27 -7.71 15.23
C ILE A 350 24.97 -8.84 14.24
N PRO A 351 24.99 -10.12 14.66
CA PRO A 351 24.71 -11.24 13.78
C PRO A 351 23.24 -11.32 13.40
N LEU A 352 22.97 -11.87 12.22
CA LEU A 352 21.65 -12.33 11.77
C LEU A 352 21.65 -13.85 11.83
N GLU A 353 20.47 -14.45 11.97
CA GLU A 353 20.34 -15.89 11.81
C GLU A 353 20.56 -16.26 10.34
N LEU A 354 21.27 -17.35 10.08
CA LEU A 354 21.62 -17.82 8.74
C LEU A 354 21.45 -19.33 8.66
N GLU A 355 20.86 -19.79 7.56
CA GLU A 355 20.77 -21.20 7.21
C GLU A 355 21.04 -21.40 5.72
N VAL A 356 21.60 -22.55 5.36
CA VAL A 356 21.83 -22.94 3.96
C VAL A 356 20.97 -24.16 3.66
N TRP A 357 20.12 -24.05 2.64
CA TRP A 357 19.28 -25.14 2.16
C TRP A 357 19.49 -25.33 0.65
N GLN A 358 19.92 -26.53 0.24
CA GLN A 358 20.21 -26.85 -1.17
C GLN A 358 21.14 -25.82 -1.87
N GLY A 359 22.03 -25.18 -1.11
CA GLY A 359 22.95 -24.13 -1.61
C GLY A 359 22.39 -22.70 -1.57
N LEU A 360 21.08 -22.52 -1.36
CA LEU A 360 20.47 -21.22 -1.13
C LEU A 360 20.76 -20.73 0.29
N VAL A 361 21.10 -19.46 0.44
CA VAL A 361 21.42 -18.81 1.71
C VAL A 361 20.20 -18.03 2.18
N PHE A 362 19.65 -18.43 3.32
CA PHE A 362 18.55 -17.75 3.98
C PHE A 362 19.04 -16.97 5.20
N ILE A 363 18.41 -15.84 5.46
CA ILE A 363 18.64 -15.02 6.65
C ILE A 363 17.34 -14.70 7.37
N ARG A 364 17.42 -14.42 8.67
CA ARG A 364 16.31 -13.90 9.46
C ARG A 364 16.84 -12.89 10.47
N PHE A 365 16.12 -11.77 10.65
CA PHE A 365 16.55 -10.67 11.52
C PHE A 365 16.31 -10.98 13.00
N GLU A 366 15.14 -11.50 13.32
CA GLU A 366 14.76 -11.90 14.67
C GLU A 366 14.79 -13.42 14.77
N ALA A 367 15.76 -13.93 15.53
CA ALA A 367 15.94 -15.37 15.65
C ALA A 367 14.74 -16.07 16.30
N GLY A 368 14.37 -17.24 15.79
CA GLY A 368 13.33 -18.11 16.35
C GLY A 368 12.30 -18.59 15.33
N GLY A 369 11.62 -19.69 15.63
CA GLY A 369 10.78 -20.41 14.67
C GLY A 369 11.50 -21.62 14.06
N GLU A 370 10.88 -22.28 13.10
CA GLU A 370 11.43 -23.50 12.50
C GLU A 370 12.60 -23.21 11.53
N PRO A 371 13.58 -24.11 11.41
CA PRO A 371 14.60 -24.06 10.36
C PRO A 371 14.01 -24.09 8.95
N VAL A 372 14.66 -23.46 7.97
CA VAL A 372 14.16 -23.45 6.58
C VAL A 372 14.13 -24.87 6.00
N ALA A 373 15.08 -25.73 6.37
CA ALA A 373 15.07 -27.13 5.94
C ALA A 373 13.80 -27.88 6.36
N LYS A 374 13.23 -27.55 7.53
CA LYS A 374 11.96 -28.15 7.97
C LYS A 374 10.77 -27.57 7.20
N GLN A 375 10.78 -26.27 6.92
CA GLN A 375 9.72 -25.61 6.14
C GLN A 375 9.65 -26.10 4.69
N LEU A 376 10.78 -26.49 4.11
CA LEU A 376 10.90 -26.90 2.72
C LEU A 376 11.10 -28.42 2.54
N GLU A 377 10.93 -29.21 3.61
CA GLU A 377 11.18 -30.67 3.57
C GLU A 377 10.36 -31.38 2.49
N VAL A 378 9.12 -30.90 2.26
CA VAL A 378 8.16 -31.52 1.35
C VAL A 378 8.57 -31.41 -0.12
N ILE A 379 9.47 -30.48 -0.45
CA ILE A 379 10.01 -30.27 -1.81
C ILE A 379 11.48 -30.65 -1.93
N GLU A 380 12.12 -31.11 -0.84
CA GLU A 380 13.56 -31.31 -0.78
C GLU A 380 14.07 -32.34 -1.79
N GLU A 381 13.41 -33.48 -1.93
CA GLU A 381 13.78 -34.51 -2.92
C GLU A 381 13.69 -33.97 -4.35
N ARG A 382 12.62 -33.23 -4.66
CA ARG A 382 12.37 -32.70 -6.00
C ARG A 382 13.40 -31.65 -6.40
N VAL A 383 13.75 -30.76 -5.48
CA VAL A 383 14.82 -29.76 -5.67
C VAL A 383 16.19 -30.42 -5.71
N GLY A 384 16.43 -31.43 -4.88
CA GLY A 384 17.71 -32.15 -4.80
C GLY A 384 18.15 -32.76 -6.14
N ASN A 385 17.22 -33.20 -6.98
CA ASN A 385 17.50 -33.72 -8.33
C ASN A 385 18.27 -32.73 -9.21
N TYR A 386 18.05 -31.43 -9.04
CA TYR A 386 18.70 -30.38 -9.83
C TYR A 386 20.12 -30.06 -9.34
N ARG A 387 20.56 -30.59 -8.19
CA ARG A 387 21.89 -30.37 -7.62
C ARG A 387 22.24 -28.88 -7.48
N LEU A 388 21.28 -28.10 -6.97
CA LEU A 388 21.37 -26.64 -6.87
C LEU A 388 22.67 -26.18 -6.17
N ALA A 389 23.07 -26.86 -5.10
CA ALA A 389 24.30 -26.57 -4.36
C ALA A 389 25.60 -26.68 -5.19
N ASP A 390 25.60 -27.46 -6.27
CA ASP A 390 26.75 -27.64 -7.16
C ASP A 390 26.83 -26.55 -8.26
N MET A 391 25.80 -25.70 -8.37
CA MET A 391 25.70 -24.73 -9.46
C MET A 391 26.57 -23.48 -9.25
N ILE A 392 26.99 -22.88 -10.36
CA ILE A 392 27.69 -21.61 -10.42
C ILE A 392 26.77 -20.50 -10.96
N SER A 393 27.05 -19.25 -10.61
CA SER A 393 26.32 -18.09 -11.10
C SER A 393 26.44 -17.96 -12.62
N LEU A 394 25.32 -17.78 -13.32
CA LEU A 394 25.30 -17.58 -14.78
C LEU A 394 25.45 -16.10 -15.20
N GLY A 395 25.37 -15.18 -14.24
CA GLY A 395 25.56 -13.75 -14.47
C GLY A 395 25.56 -12.96 -13.17
N GLU A 396 25.50 -11.63 -13.29
CA GLU A 396 25.21 -10.76 -12.15
C GLU A 396 23.73 -10.86 -11.77
N ALA A 397 23.39 -10.42 -10.55
CA ALA A 397 21.99 -10.31 -10.15
C ALA A 397 21.27 -9.24 -11.02
N SER A 398 20.06 -9.54 -11.45
CA SER A 398 19.16 -8.54 -12.02
C SER A 398 18.45 -7.82 -10.89
N VAL A 399 18.39 -6.48 -10.97
CA VAL A 399 17.67 -5.64 -10.01
C VAL A 399 16.80 -4.66 -10.80
N SER A 400 15.51 -4.71 -10.56
CA SER A 400 14.52 -3.80 -11.13
C SER A 400 13.59 -3.26 -10.06
N GLU A 401 12.87 -2.20 -10.40
CA GLU A 401 11.84 -1.61 -9.55
C GLU A 401 10.53 -1.58 -10.32
N VAL A 402 9.45 -1.92 -9.62
CA VAL A 402 8.08 -1.93 -10.15
C VAL A 402 7.18 -1.08 -9.25
N SER A 403 6.22 -0.39 -9.86
CA SER A 403 5.37 0.61 -9.19
C SER A 403 4.06 0.02 -8.68
N TYR A 404 4.13 -1.11 -7.99
CA TYR A 404 3.00 -1.74 -7.32
C TYR A 404 3.43 -2.49 -6.05
N ASN A 405 2.45 -2.79 -5.19
CA ASN A 405 2.62 -3.50 -3.94
C ASN A 405 3.18 -4.90 -4.16
N TRP A 406 4.13 -5.30 -3.31
CA TRP A 406 4.82 -6.58 -3.44
C TRP A 406 3.87 -7.79 -3.43
N LYS A 407 2.74 -7.72 -2.71
CA LYS A 407 1.77 -8.81 -2.65
C LYS A 407 1.12 -9.09 -4.01
N PHE A 408 0.86 -8.07 -4.82
CA PHE A 408 0.29 -8.29 -6.15
C PHE A 408 1.23 -9.05 -7.10
N PHE A 409 2.54 -8.92 -6.89
CA PHE A 409 3.52 -9.74 -7.60
C PHE A 409 3.27 -11.24 -7.31
N HIS A 410 3.09 -11.57 -6.03
CA HIS A 410 2.82 -12.93 -5.58
C HIS A 410 1.39 -13.39 -5.90
N ASP A 411 0.43 -12.49 -6.03
CA ASP A 411 -0.93 -12.84 -6.44
C ASP A 411 -0.93 -13.41 -7.85
N VAL A 412 -0.19 -12.80 -8.79
CA VAL A 412 -0.06 -13.31 -10.17
C VAL A 412 0.80 -14.57 -10.24
N ASP A 413 1.88 -14.62 -9.46
CA ASP A 413 2.79 -15.78 -9.44
C ASP A 413 2.18 -17.06 -8.88
N ASN A 414 1.15 -16.95 -8.03
CA ASN A 414 0.52 -18.09 -7.37
C ASN A 414 -0.68 -18.66 -8.14
N GLU A 415 -0.86 -18.27 -9.41
CA GLU A 415 -1.86 -18.84 -10.31
C GLU A 415 -1.43 -18.79 -11.79
N GLY A 416 -1.87 -19.77 -12.56
CA GLY A 416 -1.67 -19.86 -14.01
C GLY A 416 -2.94 -19.62 -14.81
N TYR A 417 -3.99 -19.08 -14.20
CA TYR A 417 -5.28 -18.86 -14.85
C TYR A 417 -5.18 -17.79 -15.95
N HIS A 418 -4.37 -16.74 -15.72
CA HIS A 418 -4.14 -15.71 -16.73
C HIS A 418 -3.23 -16.17 -17.88
N VAL A 419 -2.38 -17.18 -17.67
CA VAL A 419 -1.31 -17.61 -18.60
C VAL A 419 -1.80 -17.83 -20.03
N PRO A 420 -2.90 -18.56 -20.30
CA PRO A 420 -3.36 -18.79 -21.68
C PRO A 420 -3.80 -17.51 -22.41
N SER A 421 -4.19 -16.48 -21.67
CA SER A 421 -4.66 -15.21 -22.23
C SER A 421 -3.54 -14.16 -22.33
N ALA A 422 -2.64 -14.14 -21.35
CA ALA A 422 -1.65 -13.10 -21.17
C ALA A 422 -0.28 -13.42 -21.79
N HIS A 423 0.11 -14.70 -21.86
CA HIS A 423 1.48 -15.10 -22.20
C HIS A 423 1.55 -16.02 -23.42
N PRO A 424 1.53 -15.46 -24.65
CA PRO A 424 1.66 -16.26 -25.86
C PRO A 424 2.91 -17.14 -25.88
N ALA A 425 4.05 -16.65 -25.36
CA ALA A 425 5.29 -17.41 -25.35
C ALA A 425 5.26 -18.60 -24.38
N LEU A 426 4.72 -18.43 -23.17
CA LEU A 426 4.54 -19.55 -22.22
C LEU A 426 3.51 -20.55 -22.72
N GLN A 427 2.43 -20.05 -23.32
CA GLN A 427 1.39 -20.91 -23.88
C GLN A 427 1.93 -21.74 -25.05
N GLU A 428 2.83 -21.20 -25.87
CA GLU A 428 3.53 -21.99 -26.89
C GLU A 428 4.56 -22.95 -26.30
N LEU A 429 5.13 -22.66 -25.11
CA LEU A 429 6.17 -23.45 -24.49
C LEU A 429 5.62 -24.67 -23.74
N TYR A 430 4.61 -24.46 -22.89
CA TYR A 430 4.03 -25.47 -22.00
C TYR A 430 2.62 -25.90 -22.41
N GLY A 431 1.87 -25.01 -23.07
CA GLY A 431 0.52 -25.27 -23.55
C GLY A 431 -0.41 -25.84 -22.50
N ARG A 432 -1.02 -26.99 -22.79
CA ARG A 432 -2.01 -27.66 -21.92
C ARG A 432 -1.41 -28.35 -20.68
N THR A 433 -0.09 -28.33 -20.54
CA THR A 433 0.61 -28.97 -19.43
C THR A 433 0.90 -28.03 -18.27
N TYR A 434 0.75 -26.71 -18.47
CA TYR A 434 0.86 -25.74 -17.39
C TYR A 434 -0.20 -26.03 -16.33
N ARG A 435 0.22 -26.22 -15.08
CA ARG A 435 -0.64 -26.53 -13.95
C ARG A 435 -0.06 -25.97 -12.66
N ASP A 436 -0.95 -25.46 -11.83
CA ASP A 436 -0.68 -25.06 -10.46
C ASP A 436 -1.20 -26.13 -9.49
N ASP A 437 -0.47 -26.32 -8.41
CA ASP A 437 -0.79 -27.26 -7.33
C ASP A 437 -0.22 -26.76 -6.00
N LEU A 438 -0.56 -27.45 -4.91
CA LEU A 438 -0.03 -27.21 -3.58
C LEU A 438 0.66 -28.47 -3.04
N ILE A 439 1.94 -28.37 -2.72
CA ILE A 439 2.69 -29.45 -2.06
C ILE A 439 3.00 -29.02 -0.64
N GLY A 440 2.31 -29.61 0.35
CA GLY A 440 2.52 -29.28 1.76
C GLY A 440 2.31 -27.79 2.09
N GLY A 441 1.45 -27.09 1.34
CA GLY A 441 1.25 -25.65 1.48
C GLY A 441 2.36 -24.79 0.85
N ILE A 442 3.10 -25.34 -0.11
CA ILE A 442 3.96 -24.58 -1.02
C ILE A 442 3.25 -24.53 -2.37
N SER A 443 3.09 -23.33 -2.91
CA SER A 443 2.57 -23.13 -4.27
C SER A 443 3.57 -23.69 -5.28
N VAL A 444 3.09 -24.52 -6.21
CA VAL A 444 3.92 -25.17 -7.22
C VAL A 444 3.29 -25.01 -8.59
N SER A 445 4.03 -24.42 -9.52
CA SER A 445 3.65 -24.39 -10.94
C SER A 445 4.57 -25.31 -11.73
N THR A 446 3.98 -26.03 -12.68
CA THR A 446 4.71 -26.99 -13.51
C THR A 446 4.30 -26.87 -14.96
N GLY A 447 5.25 -27.08 -15.87
CA GLY A 447 5.00 -27.08 -17.30
C GLY A 447 5.98 -28.00 -18.00
N VAL A 448 5.50 -28.85 -18.91
CA VAL A 448 6.36 -29.73 -19.71
C VAL A 448 6.59 -29.08 -21.05
N VAL A 449 7.85 -28.89 -21.43
CA VAL A 449 8.22 -28.40 -22.75
C VAL A 449 7.79 -29.43 -23.78
N ASP A 450 6.78 -29.12 -24.58
CA ASP A 450 6.27 -30.03 -25.61
C ASP A 450 7.03 -29.89 -26.95
N ASP A 451 6.72 -30.78 -27.90
CA ASP A 451 7.33 -30.76 -29.25
C ASP A 451 6.42 -30.11 -30.31
N HIS A 452 5.35 -29.42 -29.90
CA HIS A 452 4.50 -28.70 -30.86
C HIS A 452 5.26 -27.52 -31.48
N PRO A 453 5.10 -27.27 -32.79
CA PRO A 453 5.71 -26.11 -33.45
C PRO A 453 5.27 -24.79 -32.81
N SER A 454 6.21 -23.87 -32.63
CA SER A 454 6.01 -22.56 -32.01
C SER A 454 6.26 -21.44 -33.02
N THR A 455 5.46 -20.37 -32.98
CA THR A 455 5.65 -19.21 -33.86
C THR A 455 6.62 -18.20 -33.27
N SER A 456 6.73 -18.16 -31.94
CA SER A 456 7.75 -17.39 -31.23
C SER A 456 9.14 -17.95 -31.55
N TRP A 457 10.00 -17.09 -32.09
CA TRP A 457 11.38 -17.47 -32.43
C TRP A 457 12.14 -18.00 -31.22
N SER A 458 12.00 -17.36 -30.05
CA SER A 458 12.71 -17.78 -28.83
C SER A 458 12.25 -19.18 -28.40
N VAL A 459 10.94 -19.42 -28.38
CA VAL A 459 10.35 -20.70 -27.97
C VAL A 459 10.74 -21.81 -28.95
N ALA A 460 10.58 -21.59 -30.25
CA ALA A 460 10.95 -22.56 -31.27
C ALA A 460 12.44 -22.95 -31.19
N ARG A 461 13.32 -21.97 -30.96
CA ARG A 461 14.75 -22.22 -30.79
C ARG A 461 15.05 -22.92 -29.48
N TYR A 462 14.40 -22.54 -28.39
CA TYR A 462 14.59 -23.17 -27.08
C TYR A 462 14.24 -24.66 -27.15
N LYS A 463 13.05 -25.00 -27.67
CA LYS A 463 12.62 -26.40 -27.88
C LYS A 463 13.64 -27.21 -28.68
N SER A 464 14.17 -26.63 -29.77
CA SER A 464 15.16 -27.31 -30.62
C SER A 464 16.54 -27.49 -29.99
N LEU A 465 16.88 -26.68 -28.99
CA LEU A 465 18.21 -26.65 -28.35
C LEU A 465 18.19 -27.16 -26.92
N LEU A 466 17.03 -27.54 -26.39
CA LEU A 466 16.88 -28.08 -25.03
C LEU A 466 17.85 -29.27 -24.86
N PRO A 467 18.79 -29.21 -23.91
CA PRO A 467 19.75 -30.29 -23.69
C PRO A 467 19.05 -31.50 -23.05
N ASP A 468 19.57 -32.70 -23.31
CA ASP A 468 19.18 -33.89 -22.55
C ASP A 468 19.85 -33.83 -21.17
N ALA A 469 19.09 -33.40 -20.16
CA ALA A 469 19.56 -33.26 -18.79
C ALA A 469 19.66 -34.64 -18.10
N GLU A 470 20.65 -35.45 -18.50
CA GLU A 470 20.74 -36.87 -18.09
C GLU A 470 20.80 -37.09 -16.56
N HIS A 471 21.28 -36.09 -15.81
CA HIS A 471 21.34 -36.12 -14.36
C HIS A 471 19.96 -36.05 -13.69
N LEU A 472 18.93 -35.57 -14.39
CA LEU A 472 17.56 -35.52 -13.91
C LEU A 472 16.82 -36.84 -14.16
N PRO A 473 15.85 -37.21 -13.29
CA PRO A 473 14.87 -38.24 -13.57
C PRO A 473 14.17 -38.00 -14.92
N ALA A 474 13.78 -39.07 -15.62
CA ALA A 474 13.28 -39.00 -16.99
C ALA A 474 12.09 -38.03 -17.14
N GLU A 475 11.18 -38.02 -16.18
CA GLU A 475 10.02 -37.15 -16.08
C GLU A 475 10.37 -35.67 -15.86
N ALA A 476 11.55 -35.36 -15.33
CA ALA A 476 12.01 -34.00 -15.03
C ALA A 476 12.86 -33.38 -16.15
N ARG A 477 13.33 -34.17 -17.13
CA ARG A 477 14.26 -33.71 -18.19
C ARG A 477 13.70 -32.65 -19.14
N ARG A 478 12.38 -32.48 -19.16
CA ARG A 478 11.68 -31.44 -19.95
C ARG A 478 10.73 -30.61 -19.10
N LEU A 479 10.87 -30.72 -17.79
CA LEU A 479 9.96 -30.12 -16.83
C LEU A 479 10.51 -28.76 -16.39
N TRP A 480 9.68 -27.75 -16.52
CA TRP A 480 9.80 -26.50 -15.80
C TRP A 480 9.08 -26.63 -14.47
N LEU A 481 9.76 -26.18 -13.40
CA LEU A 481 9.25 -26.16 -12.05
C LEU A 481 9.37 -24.78 -11.46
N TYR A 482 8.44 -24.51 -10.57
CA TYR A 482 8.33 -23.25 -9.88
C TYR A 482 7.78 -23.51 -8.49
N PHE A 483 8.41 -22.93 -7.46
CA PHE A 483 7.97 -23.05 -6.07
C PHE A 483 7.90 -21.67 -5.42
N GLY A 484 6.73 -21.33 -4.88
CA GLY A 484 6.52 -20.13 -4.08
C GLY A 484 7.11 -20.29 -2.67
N ILE A 485 8.11 -19.47 -2.35
CA ILE A 485 8.79 -19.43 -1.05
C ILE A 485 8.29 -18.22 -0.26
N PHE A 486 7.35 -18.48 0.64
CA PHE A 486 6.80 -17.46 1.52
C PHE A 486 7.90 -16.80 2.39
N PRO A 487 7.88 -15.48 2.62
CA PRO A 487 6.83 -14.57 2.18
C PRO A 487 6.98 -14.08 0.75
N ASN A 488 8.19 -13.94 0.23
CA ASN A 488 8.47 -12.97 -0.83
C ASN A 488 9.39 -13.47 -1.95
N ALA A 489 9.62 -14.77 -2.05
CA ALA A 489 10.57 -15.33 -2.99
C ALA A 489 9.98 -16.50 -3.77
N VAL A 490 10.64 -16.82 -4.87
CA VAL A 490 10.31 -17.92 -5.75
C VAL A 490 11.60 -18.59 -6.14
N ILE A 491 11.60 -19.91 -6.18
CA ILE A 491 12.67 -20.69 -6.82
C ILE A 491 12.10 -21.44 -8.02
N TYR A 492 12.80 -21.38 -9.14
CA TYR A 492 12.37 -22.01 -10.38
C TYR A 492 13.50 -22.83 -11.00
N PHE A 493 13.11 -23.83 -11.77
CA PHE A 493 14.01 -24.77 -12.39
C PHE A 493 13.60 -25.02 -13.83
N TYR A 494 14.58 -24.92 -14.70
CA TYR A 494 14.60 -25.47 -16.03
C TYR A 494 15.54 -26.69 -16.05
N PRO A 495 15.49 -27.56 -17.06
CA PRO A 495 16.43 -28.67 -17.17
C PRO A 495 17.91 -28.24 -17.17
N GLU A 496 18.20 -27.04 -17.70
CA GLU A 496 19.56 -26.52 -17.86
C GLU A 496 20.01 -25.44 -16.87
N LYS A 497 19.08 -24.91 -16.06
CA LYS A 497 19.35 -23.82 -15.10
C LYS A 497 18.36 -23.84 -13.94
N ALA A 498 18.75 -23.26 -12.83
CA ALA A 498 17.85 -22.89 -11.76
C ALA A 498 17.98 -21.40 -11.48
N GLY A 499 16.99 -20.82 -10.82
CA GLY A 499 17.08 -19.44 -10.40
C GLY A 499 16.13 -19.14 -9.28
N TYR A 500 16.24 -17.92 -8.79
CA TYR A 500 15.26 -17.35 -7.90
C TYR A 500 14.96 -15.93 -8.31
N TYR A 501 13.82 -15.44 -7.87
CA TYR A 501 13.59 -14.02 -7.71
C TYR A 501 12.89 -13.75 -6.40
N MET A 502 13.01 -12.52 -5.91
CA MET A 502 12.40 -12.07 -4.68
C MET A 502 11.95 -10.63 -4.79
N THR A 503 10.88 -10.31 -4.08
CA THR A 503 10.31 -8.96 -4.00
C THR A 503 10.66 -8.33 -2.67
N LEU A 504 11.27 -7.14 -2.69
CA LEU A 504 11.64 -6.36 -1.52
C LEU A 504 10.83 -5.06 -1.55
N PRO A 505 9.81 -4.92 -0.69
CA PRO A 505 9.01 -3.71 -0.69
C PRO A 505 9.85 -2.48 -0.28
N ARG A 506 9.62 -1.37 -0.97
CA ARG A 506 10.28 -0.06 -0.74
C ARG A 506 9.30 0.98 -0.19
N SER A 507 8.03 0.83 -0.53
CA SER A 507 6.88 1.57 -0.02
C SER A 507 5.63 0.70 -0.19
N PRO A 508 4.42 1.19 0.18
CA PRO A 508 3.18 0.46 -0.08
C PRO A 508 2.93 0.16 -1.56
N ASN A 509 3.50 0.91 -2.49
CA ASN A 509 3.23 0.81 -3.92
C ASN A 509 4.51 0.78 -4.78
N VAL A 510 5.67 0.52 -4.18
CA VAL A 510 6.93 0.35 -4.90
C VAL A 510 7.64 -0.88 -4.36
N THR A 511 8.03 -1.75 -5.28
CA THR A 511 8.68 -3.02 -4.98
C THR A 511 9.94 -3.14 -5.80
N GLN A 512 11.05 -3.50 -5.14
CA GLN A 512 12.26 -3.89 -5.84
C GLN A 512 12.23 -5.40 -6.09
N VAL A 513 12.54 -5.83 -7.30
CA VAL A 513 12.67 -7.23 -7.67
C VAL A 513 14.14 -7.55 -7.86
N VAL A 514 14.61 -8.60 -7.19
CA VAL A 514 15.98 -9.10 -7.33
C VAL A 514 15.92 -10.53 -7.83
N SER A 515 16.60 -10.84 -8.94
CA SER A 515 16.65 -12.18 -9.48
C SER A 515 18.07 -12.63 -9.81
N ARG A 516 18.29 -13.95 -9.76
CA ARG A 516 19.58 -14.53 -10.12
C ARG A 516 19.43 -15.95 -10.65
N GLU A 517 20.30 -16.29 -11.60
CA GLU A 517 20.31 -17.59 -12.28
C GLU A 517 21.63 -18.33 -12.07
N TYR A 518 21.50 -19.65 -11.97
CA TYR A 518 22.57 -20.59 -11.70
C TYR A 518 22.47 -21.78 -12.66
N GLY A 519 23.61 -22.40 -12.94
CA GLY A 519 23.65 -23.61 -13.74
C GLY A 519 24.82 -24.49 -13.32
N LEU A 520 24.71 -25.79 -13.61
CA LEU A 520 25.85 -26.68 -13.46
C LEU A 520 26.98 -26.21 -14.39
N PRO A 521 28.25 -26.34 -13.98
CA PRO A 521 29.39 -26.00 -14.83
C PRO A 521 29.37 -26.82 -16.14
N ASP A 522 28.97 -26.19 -17.24
CA ASP A 522 28.91 -26.82 -18.56
C ASP A 522 29.46 -25.89 -19.67
N PRO A 523 30.55 -26.26 -20.36
CA PRO A 523 31.12 -25.45 -21.44
C PRO A 523 30.33 -25.52 -22.76
N SER A 524 29.27 -26.34 -22.84
CA SER A 524 28.45 -26.55 -24.03
C SER A 524 27.83 -25.26 -24.57
N ARG A 525 27.99 -25.05 -25.88
CA ARG A 525 27.32 -23.94 -26.58
C ARG A 525 25.80 -24.14 -26.64
N GLN A 526 25.34 -25.39 -26.67
CA GLN A 526 23.92 -25.72 -26.67
C GLN A 526 23.27 -25.28 -25.35
N VAL A 527 23.88 -25.65 -24.21
CA VAL A 527 23.38 -25.29 -22.88
C VAL A 527 23.34 -23.77 -22.71
N ARG A 528 24.42 -23.05 -23.06
CA ARG A 528 24.42 -21.58 -23.03
C ARG A 528 23.36 -20.95 -23.91
N ALA A 529 23.10 -21.53 -25.09
CA ALA A 529 22.06 -21.04 -25.97
C ALA A 529 20.66 -21.28 -25.39
N ALA A 530 20.42 -22.46 -24.79
CA ALA A 530 19.17 -22.78 -24.11
C ALA A 530 18.92 -21.83 -22.93
N GLN A 531 19.91 -21.62 -22.06
CA GLN A 531 19.85 -20.67 -20.93
C GLN A 531 19.50 -19.25 -21.38
N TYR A 532 20.15 -18.77 -22.44
CA TYR A 532 19.85 -17.46 -23.02
C TYR A 532 18.41 -17.37 -23.56
N LEU A 533 17.93 -18.42 -24.21
CA LEU A 533 16.59 -18.45 -24.80
C LEU A 533 15.50 -18.54 -23.73
N SER A 534 15.67 -19.38 -22.70
CA SER A 534 14.75 -19.42 -21.55
C SER A 534 14.73 -18.08 -20.83
N GLY A 535 15.89 -17.46 -20.56
CA GLY A 535 15.94 -16.13 -19.94
C GLY A 535 15.25 -15.04 -20.78
N ARG A 536 15.31 -15.12 -22.12
CA ARG A 536 14.54 -14.23 -23.00
C ARG A 536 13.04 -14.44 -22.91
N ILE A 537 12.59 -15.68 -22.78
CA ILE A 537 11.17 -16.01 -22.63
C ILE A 537 10.70 -15.46 -21.28
N ASP A 538 11.41 -15.74 -20.20
CA ASP A 538 11.15 -15.22 -18.85
C ASP A 538 11.06 -13.68 -18.86
N THR A 539 11.98 -13.00 -19.56
CA THR A 539 11.99 -11.53 -19.66
C THR A 539 10.74 -10.98 -20.37
N LEU A 540 10.24 -11.67 -21.40
CA LEU A 540 9.02 -11.25 -22.10
C LEU A 540 7.80 -11.41 -21.19
N THR A 541 7.70 -12.54 -20.51
CA THR A 541 6.63 -12.85 -19.56
C THR A 541 6.58 -11.85 -18.42
N SER A 542 7.71 -11.56 -17.80
CA SER A 542 7.76 -10.52 -16.76
C SER A 542 7.34 -9.14 -17.26
N GLN A 543 7.56 -8.79 -18.52
CA GLN A 543 7.05 -7.52 -19.08
C GLN A 543 5.54 -7.52 -19.24
N GLU A 544 4.97 -8.66 -19.67
CA GLU A 544 3.53 -8.87 -19.78
C GLU A 544 2.86 -8.80 -18.39
N ASP A 545 3.42 -9.50 -17.40
CA ASP A 545 2.95 -9.46 -16.01
C ASP A 545 2.97 -8.06 -15.43
N ASN A 546 4.11 -7.36 -15.56
CA ASN A 546 4.25 -6.02 -15.02
C ASN A 546 3.16 -5.05 -15.51
N ALA A 547 2.73 -5.17 -16.76
CA ALA A 547 1.65 -4.37 -17.31
C ALA A 547 0.29 -4.70 -16.68
N LEU A 548 0.01 -6.00 -16.47
CA LEU A 548 -1.23 -6.46 -15.84
C LEU A 548 -1.29 -6.07 -14.36
N VAL A 549 -0.20 -6.27 -13.62
CA VAL A 549 -0.14 -5.98 -12.19
C VAL A 549 -0.29 -4.49 -11.89
N GLN A 550 0.22 -3.64 -12.78
CA GLN A 550 0.02 -2.19 -12.64
C GLN A 550 -1.48 -1.82 -12.61
N TRP A 551 -2.31 -2.46 -13.43
CA TRP A 551 -3.76 -2.23 -13.40
C TRP A 551 -4.42 -2.78 -12.13
N LEU A 552 -3.91 -3.86 -11.54
CA LEU A 552 -4.38 -4.33 -10.22
C LEU A 552 -4.07 -3.31 -9.12
N GLN A 553 -2.89 -2.69 -9.17
CA GLN A 553 -2.54 -1.62 -8.25
C GLN A 553 -3.43 -0.38 -8.39
N GLU A 554 -3.77 0.02 -9.62
CA GLU A 554 -4.74 1.08 -9.88
C GLU A 554 -6.14 0.71 -9.35
N ALA A 555 -6.57 -0.54 -9.57
CA ALA A 555 -7.85 -1.04 -9.09
C ALA A 555 -7.97 -1.00 -7.56
N ALA A 556 -6.87 -1.20 -6.82
CA ALA A 556 -6.85 -1.10 -5.35
C ALA A 556 -7.20 0.31 -4.83
N GLY A 557 -7.10 1.35 -5.67
CA GLY A 557 -7.55 2.70 -5.34
C GLY A 557 -9.03 2.98 -5.66
N THR A 558 -9.77 2.01 -6.21
CA THR A 558 -11.16 2.20 -6.62
C THR A 558 -12.15 1.80 -5.52
N SER A 559 -13.38 2.32 -5.59
CA SER A 559 -14.47 1.97 -4.68
C SER A 559 -15.08 0.59 -4.91
N VAL A 560 -14.61 -0.16 -5.91
CA VAL A 560 -15.23 -1.41 -6.40
C VAL A 560 -14.22 -2.55 -6.55
N PHE A 561 -13.12 -2.53 -5.80
CA PHE A 561 -12.15 -3.62 -5.81
C PHE A 561 -12.82 -4.96 -5.45
N PRO A 562 -12.68 -6.01 -6.27
CA PRO A 562 -13.39 -7.25 -6.07
C PRO A 562 -12.85 -8.01 -4.86
N LEU A 563 -13.75 -8.65 -4.11
CA LEU A 563 -13.43 -9.60 -3.06
C LEU A 563 -14.01 -10.96 -3.45
N ASP A 564 -13.22 -12.02 -3.27
CA ASP A 564 -13.68 -13.41 -3.21
C ASP A 564 -14.25 -14.02 -4.51
N ASN A 565 -13.71 -13.60 -5.67
CA ASN A 565 -14.05 -14.16 -6.99
C ASN A 565 -12.93 -15.04 -7.57
N LEU A 566 -12.36 -15.93 -6.76
CA LEU A 566 -11.31 -16.86 -7.20
C LEU A 566 -11.90 -18.16 -7.75
N ALA A 567 -11.31 -18.66 -8.84
CA ALA A 567 -11.50 -20.00 -9.35
C ALA A 567 -10.72 -21.03 -8.51
N ASP A 568 -11.12 -22.30 -8.56
CA ASP A 568 -10.43 -23.39 -7.85
C ASP A 568 -8.95 -23.53 -8.26
N ILE A 569 -8.61 -23.14 -9.49
CA ILE A 569 -7.24 -23.14 -10.02
C ILE A 569 -6.38 -21.98 -9.51
N GLU A 570 -6.97 -21.02 -8.81
CA GLU A 570 -6.27 -19.90 -8.14
C GLU A 570 -6.09 -20.17 -6.64
N ALA A 571 -6.12 -21.44 -6.22
CA ALA A 571 -5.99 -21.84 -4.82
C ALA A 571 -4.67 -21.38 -4.18
N GLY A 572 -3.59 -21.21 -4.97
CA GLY A 572 -2.32 -20.67 -4.50
C GLY A 572 -2.44 -19.24 -3.98
N VAL A 573 -3.19 -18.38 -4.66
CA VAL A 573 -3.45 -16.97 -4.25
C VAL A 573 -4.14 -16.95 -2.89
N LEU A 574 -5.22 -17.71 -2.74
CA LEU A 574 -5.97 -17.80 -1.50
C LEU A 574 -5.10 -18.35 -0.35
N GLN A 575 -4.26 -19.33 -0.66
CA GLN A 575 -3.35 -19.91 0.30
C GLN A 575 -2.28 -18.92 0.78
N PHE A 576 -1.72 -18.13 -0.14
CA PHE A 576 -0.80 -17.04 0.17
C PHE A 576 -1.46 -15.99 1.08
N HIS A 577 -2.66 -15.53 0.74
CA HIS A 577 -3.42 -14.56 1.54
C HIS A 577 -3.75 -15.09 2.94
N ARG A 578 -4.11 -16.37 3.05
CA ARG A 578 -4.32 -17.02 4.36
C ARG A 578 -3.07 -17.02 5.22
N ARG A 579 -1.89 -17.32 4.64
CA ARG A 579 -0.61 -17.26 5.37
C ARG A 579 -0.30 -15.85 5.84
N LEU A 580 -0.55 -14.83 5.01
CA LEU A 580 -0.40 -13.43 5.42
C LEU A 580 -1.33 -13.08 6.59
N LYS A 581 -2.61 -13.44 6.52
CA LYS A 581 -3.58 -13.23 7.60
C LYS A 581 -3.22 -14.00 8.87
N GLN A 582 -2.59 -15.17 8.79
CA GLN A 582 -2.10 -15.88 9.97
C GLN A 582 -0.96 -15.13 10.68
N LYS A 583 -0.07 -14.49 9.91
CA LYS A 583 1.05 -13.71 10.46
C LYS A 583 0.60 -12.33 10.94
N ILE A 584 -0.27 -11.68 10.18
CA ILE A 584 -0.79 -10.34 10.44
C ILE A 584 -2.34 -10.40 10.38
N PRO A 585 -3.01 -10.86 11.46
CA PRO A 585 -4.47 -11.04 11.51
C PRO A 585 -5.30 -9.84 11.11
N VAL A 586 -4.81 -8.61 11.34
CA VAL A 586 -5.55 -7.40 10.96
C VAL A 586 -5.77 -7.28 9.45
N MET A 587 -4.93 -7.93 8.61
CA MET A 587 -5.14 -8.03 7.16
C MET A 587 -6.43 -8.76 6.79
N GLY A 588 -7.02 -9.52 7.72
CA GLY A 588 -8.31 -10.17 7.51
C GLY A 588 -9.49 -9.19 7.43
N ARG A 589 -9.34 -7.94 7.88
CA ARG A 589 -10.45 -6.99 7.91
C ARG A 589 -10.84 -6.52 6.51
N CYS A 590 -12.15 -6.51 6.22
CA CYS A 590 -12.68 -5.99 4.96
C CYS A 590 -12.44 -4.47 4.78
N ARG A 591 -12.32 -3.73 5.88
CA ARG A 591 -12.09 -2.28 5.90
C ARG A 591 -10.79 -1.96 6.65
N PRO A 592 -10.09 -0.87 6.29
CA PRO A 592 -8.91 -0.46 7.04
C PRO A 592 -9.27 -0.15 8.50
N PRO A 593 -8.41 -0.50 9.46
CA PRO A 593 -8.50 0.01 10.83
C PRO A 593 -8.42 1.54 10.87
N VAL A 594 -8.74 2.12 12.03
CA VAL A 594 -8.49 3.54 12.28
C VAL A 594 -6.99 3.81 12.16
N LEU A 595 -6.64 4.89 11.47
CA LEU A 595 -5.25 5.31 11.32
C LEU A 595 -4.59 5.45 12.70
N GLY A 596 -3.42 4.86 12.86
CA GLY A 596 -2.64 4.82 14.08
C GLY A 596 -2.95 3.64 14.99
N THR A 597 -3.99 2.85 14.71
CA THR A 597 -4.38 1.71 15.56
C THR A 597 -3.96 0.36 15.01
N LEU A 598 -3.52 0.28 13.75
CA LEU A 598 -3.30 -0.98 13.04
C LEU A 598 -2.42 -1.98 13.81
N ALA A 599 -1.30 -1.54 14.39
CA ALA A 599 -0.42 -2.41 15.18
C ALA A 599 -1.10 -2.92 16.46
N LYS A 600 -1.87 -2.07 17.15
CA LYS A 600 -2.63 -2.43 18.36
C LYS A 600 -3.74 -3.43 18.02
N ASP A 601 -4.52 -3.12 16.98
CA ASP A 601 -5.59 -3.99 16.50
C ASP A 601 -5.06 -5.37 16.09
N ASN A 602 -3.88 -5.42 15.47
CA ASN A 602 -3.21 -6.68 15.13
C ASN A 602 -2.82 -7.48 16.38
N GLN A 603 -2.26 -6.83 17.40
CA GLN A 603 -1.89 -7.47 18.67
C GLN A 603 -3.12 -8.02 19.42
N GLU A 604 -4.22 -7.26 19.44
CA GLU A 604 -5.49 -7.71 20.04
C GLU A 604 -6.05 -8.95 19.34
N LEU A 605 -6.00 -8.99 18.01
CA LEU A 605 -6.42 -10.15 17.23
C LEU A 605 -5.51 -11.37 17.44
N GLN A 606 -4.20 -11.17 17.51
CA GLN A 606 -3.24 -12.24 17.82
C GLN A 606 -3.48 -12.82 19.23
N ALA A 607 -3.74 -11.96 20.23
CA ALA A 607 -4.05 -12.41 21.58
C ALA A 607 -5.37 -13.17 21.66
N GLY A 608 -6.40 -12.72 20.93
CA GLY A 608 -7.70 -13.38 20.86
C GLY A 608 -7.69 -14.73 20.15
N ALA A 609 -6.75 -14.97 19.23
CA ALA A 609 -6.58 -16.27 18.56
C ALA A 609 -5.85 -17.33 19.43
N LEU A 610 -5.17 -16.89 20.49
CA LEU A 610 -4.43 -17.74 21.44
C LEU A 610 -5.24 -18.10 22.69
N ALA A 611 -6.41 -17.47 22.88
CA ALA A 611 -7.36 -17.72 23.97
C ALA A 611 -8.46 -18.69 23.52
#